data_AF-A0A3S1HB40-F1
#
_entry.id   AF-A0A3S1HB40-F1
#
_cell.length_a   1.000
_cell.length_b   1.000
_cell.length_c   1.000
_cell.angle_alpha   90.00
_cell.angle_beta   90.00
_cell.angle_gamma   90.00
#
_symmetry.space_group_name_H-M   'P 1'
#
loop_
_entity.id
_entity.type
_entity.pdbx_description
1 polymer ?
#
loop_
_entity_poly.entity_id
_entity_poly.type
_entity_poly.pdbx_seq_one_letter_code
_entity_poly.pdbx_strand_id
1 'polypeptide(L)'
;MLNGLEAAFFYLFAFVAVASAFMVISARNPVHSVLFLILTFFNAAGLFMLTGAEFLAMILLVVYVGAVMVLFLFVVMMLDVDFAEMKEGALQYAPIGALVGLI
;
A
#
# COMPACT_ATOMS: atom_id res chain seq x y z
N MET A 1 -12.40 -20.33 14.70
CA MET A 1 -12.46 -20.85 13.32
C MET A 1 -13.18 -19.78 12.52
N LEU A 2 -12.50 -19.12 11.57
CA LEU A 2 -13.12 -18.06 10.77
C LEU A 2 -14.36 -18.64 10.08
N ASN A 3 -15.50 -17.98 10.21
CA ASN A 3 -16.71 -18.38 9.49
C ASN A 3 -16.45 -18.26 7.98
N GLY A 4 -17.11 -19.06 7.13
CA GLY A 4 -16.86 -19.05 5.68
C GLY A 4 -16.94 -17.67 5.04
N LEU A 5 -17.77 -16.78 5.61
CA LEU A 5 -17.88 -15.38 5.19
C LEU A 5 -16.68 -14.51 5.61
N GLU A 6 -16.18 -14.66 6.84
CA GLU A 6 -15.02 -13.94 7.35
C GLU A 6 -13.75 -14.32 6.56
N ALA A 7 -13.59 -15.60 6.25
CA ALA A 7 -12.51 -16.09 5.40
C ALA A 7 -12.58 -15.49 3.99
N ALA A 8 -13.77 -15.37 3.40
CA ALA A 8 -13.94 -14.74 2.08
C ALA A 8 -13.51 -13.27 2.09
N PHE A 9 -13.93 -12.49 3.09
CA PHE A 9 -13.49 -11.09 3.24
C PHE A 9 -11.99 -10.99 3.51
N PHE A 10 -11.42 -11.89 4.31
CA PHE A 10 -9.98 -11.92 4.56
C PHE A 10 -9.19 -12.10 3.25
N TYR A 11 -9.53 -13.11 2.44
CA TYR A 11 -8.84 -13.34 1.18
C TYR A 11 -9.06 -12.21 0.17
N LEU A 12 -10.25 -11.59 0.14
CA LEU A 12 -10.53 -10.43 -0.69
C LEU A 12 -9.61 -9.26 -0.32
N PHE A 13 -9.62 -8.85 0.96
CA PHE A 13 -8.79 -7.72 1.42
C PHE A 13 -7.29 -8.02 1.30
N ALA A 14 -6.85 -9.25 1.60
CA ALA A 14 -5.46 -9.66 1.44
C ALA A 14 -5.01 -9.62 -0.03
N PHE A 15 -5.83 -10.13 -0.94
CA PHE A 15 -5.53 -10.10 -2.37
C PHE A 15 -5.42 -8.67 -2.90
N VAL A 16 -6.40 -7.82 -2.55
CA VAL A 16 -6.38 -6.41 -2.97
C VAL A 16 -5.21 -5.66 -2.34
N ALA A 17 -4.87 -5.93 -1.08
CA ALA A 17 -3.70 -5.33 -0.41
C ALA A 17 -2.39 -5.67 -1.13
N VAL A 18 -2.16 -6.95 -1.47
CA VAL A 18 -0.94 -7.37 -2.18
C VAL A 18 -0.90 -6.81 -3.61
N ALA A 19 -2.03 -6.86 -4.32
CA ALA A 19 -2.12 -6.32 -5.68
C ALA A 19 -1.87 -4.81 -5.72
N SER A 20 -2.44 -4.07 -4.76
CA SER A 20 -2.23 -2.63 -4.65
C SER A 20 -0.78 -2.30 -4.25
N ALA A 21 -0.18 -3.03 -3.30
CA ALA A 21 1.23 -2.87 -2.94
C ALA A 21 2.17 -3.07 -4.14
N PHE A 22 1.90 -4.05 -5.00
CA PHE A 22 2.64 -4.23 -6.24
C PHE A 22 2.48 -3.04 -7.21
N MET A 23 1.27 -2.48 -7.31
CA MET A 23 1.01 -1.30 -8.13
C MET A 23 1.70 -0.05 -7.60
N VAL A 24 1.90 0.10 -6.28
CA VAL A 24 2.67 1.21 -5.69
C VAL A 24 4.07 1.28 -6.30
N ILE A 25 4.75 0.13 -6.40
CA ILE A 25 6.12 0.03 -6.91
C ILE A 25 6.14 0.16 -8.44
N SER A 26 5.14 -0.41 -9.11
CA SER A 26 5.07 -0.46 -10.57
C SER A 26 4.64 0.86 -11.22
N ALA A 27 3.84 1.68 -10.54
CA ALA A 27 3.32 2.94 -11.08
C ALA A 27 4.45 3.93 -11.41
N ARG A 28 4.39 4.54 -12.60
CA ARG A 28 5.41 5.51 -13.07
C ARG A 28 5.21 6.91 -12.49
N ASN A 29 3.97 7.28 -12.23
CA ASN A 29 3.64 8.58 -11.65
C ASN A 29 3.51 8.41 -10.11
N PRO A 30 4.24 9.21 -9.31
CA PRO A 30 4.19 9.10 -7.85
C PRO A 30 2.81 9.39 -7.27
N VAL A 31 1.99 10.23 -7.91
CA VAL A 31 0.60 10.46 -7.46
C VAL A 31 -0.19 9.14 -7.50
N HIS A 32 -0.06 8.37 -8.58
CA HIS A 32 -0.70 7.05 -8.68
C HIS A 32 -0.11 6.07 -7.66
N SER A 33 1.21 6.05 -7.45
CA SER A 33 1.83 5.23 -6.41
C SER A 33 1.24 5.50 -5.02
N VAL A 34 1.07 6.77 -4.64
CA VAL A 34 0.52 7.14 -3.33
C VAL A 34 -0.96 6.77 -3.21
N LEU A 35 -1.75 6.93 -4.28
CA LEU A 35 -3.15 6.48 -4.29
C LEU A 35 -3.27 4.96 -4.08
N PHE A 36 -2.41 4.16 -4.71
CA PHE A 36 -2.36 2.70 -4.46
C PHE A 36 -1.87 2.37 -3.05
N LEU A 37 -1.01 3.19 -2.46
CA LEU A 37 -0.55 2.99 -1.08
C LEU A 37 -1.68 3.26 -0.07
N ILE A 38 -2.48 4.30 -0.30
CA ILE A 38 -3.71 4.56 0.46
C ILE A 38 -4.65 3.36 0.39
N LEU A 39 -4.85 2.81 -0.82
CA LEU A 39 -5.69 1.62 -1.02
C LEU A 39 -5.12 0.41 -0.25
N THR A 40 -3.80 0.22 -0.25
CA THR A 40 -3.12 -0.85 0.49
C THR A 40 -3.39 -0.74 2.00
N PHE A 41 -3.19 0.45 2.57
CA PHE A 41 -3.42 0.70 4.00
C PHE A 41 -4.89 0.60 4.39
N PHE A 42 -5.82 1.00 3.51
CA PHE A 42 -7.24 0.83 3.75
C PHE A 42 -7.62 -0.66 3.82
N ASN A 43 -7.12 -1.49 2.91
CA ASN A 43 -7.33 -2.93 2.96
C ASN A 43 -6.68 -3.56 4.20
N ALA A 44 -5.48 -3.11 4.58
CA ALA A 44 -4.82 -3.56 5.81
C ALA A 44 -5.62 -3.20 7.08
N ALA A 45 -6.28 -2.03 7.13
CA ALA A 45 -7.19 -1.68 8.22
C ALA A 45 -8.38 -2.64 8.27
N GLY A 46 -8.94 -3.03 7.12
CA GLY A 46 -9.97 -4.06 7.02
C GLY A 46 -9.50 -5.43 7.56
N LEU A 47 -8.28 -5.85 7.22
CA LEU A 47 -7.67 -7.06 7.77
C LEU A 47 -7.51 -6.99 9.30
N PHE A 48 -7.02 -5.86 9.83
CA PHE A 48 -6.91 -5.67 11.27
C PHE A 48 -8.27 -5.73 11.97
N MET A 49 -9.30 -5.14 11.36
CA MET A 49 -10.67 -5.20 11.88
C MET A 49 -11.20 -6.65 11.93
N LEU A 50 -10.94 -7.47 10.90
CA LEU A 50 -11.31 -8.89 10.90
C LEU A 50 -10.59 -9.71 11.98
N THR A 51 -9.36 -9.33 12.33
CA THR A 51 -8.60 -9.98 13.41
C THR A 51 -8.95 -9.49 14.82
N GLY A 52 -9.89 -8.54 14.95
CA GLY A 52 -10.28 -7.95 16.24
C GLY A 52 -9.35 -6.83 16.74
N ALA A 53 -8.42 -6.35 15.92
CA ALA A 53 -7.48 -5.27 16.25
C ALA A 53 -8.05 -3.88 15.88
N GLU A 54 -9.22 -3.55 16.42
CA GLU A 54 -10.00 -2.36 16.03
C GLU A 54 -9.25 -1.04 16.25
N PHE A 55 -8.60 -0.89 17.41
CA PHE A 55 -7.84 0.33 17.72
C PHE A 55 -6.69 0.56 16.73
N LEU A 56 -6.01 -0.51 16.33
CA LEU A 56 -4.91 -0.43 15.37
C LEU A 56 -5.43 -0.09 13.96
N ALA A 57 -6.55 -0.68 13.55
CA ALA A 57 -7.22 -0.36 12.29
C ALA A 57 -7.60 1.13 12.22
N MET A 58 -8.15 1.68 13.31
CA MET A 58 -8.54 3.09 13.39
C MET A 58 -7.33 4.03 13.32
N ILE A 59 -6.24 3.71 14.01
CA ILE A 59 -4.98 4.50 13.91
C ILE A 59 -4.41 4.44 12.50
N LEU A 60 -4.45 3.27 11.85
CA LEU A 60 -3.98 3.12 10.47
C LEU A 60 -4.76 4.03 9.51
N LEU A 61 -6.07 4.12 9.68
CA LEU A 61 -6.90 5.02 8.86
C LEU A 61 -6.67 6.50 9.20
N VAL A 62 -6.68 6.87 10.47
CA VAL A 62 -6.62 8.28 10.88
C VAL A 62 -5.22 8.87 10.68
N VAL A 63 -4.19 8.17 11.16
CA VAL A 63 -2.82 8.68 11.17
C VAL A 63 -2.15 8.41 9.83
N TYR A 64 -2.10 7.16 9.38
CA TYR A 64 -1.36 6.83 8.16
C TYR A 64 -2.11 7.29 6.91
N VAL A 65 -3.34 6.85 6.71
CA VAL A 65 -4.11 7.25 5.51
C VAL A 65 -4.54 8.72 5.58
N GLY A 66 -5.04 9.17 6.73
CA GLY A 66 -5.60 10.52 6.89
C GLY A 66 -4.54 11.61 6.95
N ALA A 67 -3.57 11.52 7.86
CA ALA A 67 -2.56 12.57 8.02
C ALA A 67 -1.37 12.38 7.08
N VAL A 68 -0.67 11.23 7.16
CA VAL A 68 0.61 11.06 6.48
C VAL A 68 0.45 10.97 4.96
N MET A 69 -0.44 10.13 4.44
CA MET A 69 -0.60 9.95 2.99
C MET A 69 -1.17 11.18 2.29
N VAL A 70 -2.07 11.93 2.94
CA VAL A 70 -2.59 13.19 2.40
C VAL A 70 -1.48 14.24 2.28
N LEU A 71 -0.64 14.38 3.32
CA LEU A 71 0.54 15.24 3.24
C LEU A 71 1.50 14.79 2.13
N PHE A 72 1.70 13.48 1.99
CA PHE A 72 2.53 12.93 0.93
C PHE A 72 1.98 13.26 -0.46
N LEU A 73 0.66 13.14 -0.66
CA LEU A 73 -0.02 13.54 -1.90
C LEU A 73 0.23 15.01 -2.25
N PHE A 74 0.07 15.92 -1.28
CA PHE A 74 0.35 17.34 -1.52
C PHE A 74 1.82 17.58 -1.91
N VAL A 75 2.75 16.93 -1.22
CA VAL A 75 4.19 17.06 -1.52
C VAL A 75 4.51 16.55 -2.92
N VAL A 76 4.07 15.35 -3.29
CA VAL A 76 4.40 14.78 -4.61
C VAL A 76 3.70 15.50 -5.76
N MET A 77 2.56 16.14 -5.52
CA MET A 77 1.87 16.96 -6.52
C MET A 77 2.53 18.31 -6.76
N MET A 78 3.17 18.90 -5.73
CA MET A 78 3.90 20.16 -5.87
C MET A 78 5.31 19.97 -6.45
N LEU A 79 5.87 18.78 -6.33
CA LEU A 79 7.15 18.44 -6.93
C LEU A 79 7.01 18.28 -8.45
N ASP A 80 7.61 19.21 -9.18
CA ASP A 80 7.79 19.12 -10.63
C ASP A 80 9.13 18.43 -10.92
N VAL A 81 9.14 17.09 -10.84
CA VAL A 81 10.33 16.26 -11.10
C VAL A 81 9.99 15.25 -12.18
N ASP A 82 10.89 15.06 -13.15
CA ASP A 82 10.72 14.03 -14.17
C ASP A 82 11.07 12.65 -13.58
N PHE A 83 10.08 12.05 -12.92
CA PHE A 83 10.21 10.75 -12.26
C PHE A 83 10.41 9.59 -13.25
N ALA A 84 10.30 9.82 -14.56
CA ALA A 84 10.52 8.80 -15.58
C ALA A 84 12.02 8.48 -15.73
N GLU A 85 12.91 9.48 -15.68
CA GLU A 85 14.38 9.27 -15.71
C GLU A 85 14.89 8.63 -14.41
N MET A 86 14.32 8.97 -13.26
CA MET A 86 14.73 8.40 -11.95
C MET A 86 14.48 6.90 -11.80
N LYS A 87 13.63 6.30 -12.66
CA LYS A 87 13.36 4.85 -12.64
C LYS A 87 14.32 4.03 -13.52
N GLU A 88 15.24 4.67 -14.27
CA GLU A 88 16.30 3.93 -14.97
C GLU A 88 17.18 3.18 -13.96
N GLY A 89 17.25 1.86 -14.09
CA GLY A 89 17.98 0.98 -13.17
C GLY A 89 17.17 0.41 -12.00
N ALA A 90 15.90 0.80 -11.79
CA ALA A 90 15.08 0.22 -10.71
C ALA A 90 14.89 -1.31 -10.85
N LEU A 91 14.81 -1.83 -12.09
CA LEU A 91 14.74 -3.27 -12.35
C LEU A 91 16.03 -4.02 -11.97
N GLN A 92 17.17 -3.34 -11.95
CA GLN A 92 18.45 -3.96 -11.57
C GLN A 92 18.49 -4.30 -10.07
N TYR A 93 17.73 -3.57 -9.25
CA TYR A 93 17.58 -3.83 -7.81
C TYR A 93 16.41 -4.77 -7.46
N ALA A 94 15.57 -5.13 -8.44
CA ALA A 94 14.46 -6.08 -8.25
C ALA A 94 14.90 -7.44 -7.66
N PRO A 95 16.00 -8.11 -8.11
CA PRO A 95 16.41 -9.38 -7.51
C PRO A 95 16.85 -9.23 -6.05
N ILE A 96 17.41 -8.08 -5.67
CA ILE A 96 17.77 -7.78 -4.28
C ILE A 96 16.50 -7.60 -3.45
N GLY A 97 15.51 -6.85 -3.97
CA GLY A 97 14.20 -6.71 -3.33
C GLY A 97 13.47 -8.04 -3.16
N ALA A 98 13.54 -8.93 -4.16
CA ALA A 98 12.96 -10.26 -4.09
C ALA A 98 13.67 -11.15 -3.04
N LEU A 99 15.01 -11.08 -2.97
CA LEU A 99 15.77 -11.82 -1.96
C LEU A 99 15.40 -11.37 -0.54
N VAL A 100 15.31 -10.05 -0.31
CA VAL A 100 14.91 -9.48 0.99
C VAL A 100 13.47 -9.82 1.34
N GLY A 101 12.55 -9.83 0.36
CA GLY A 101 11.15 -10.22 0.61
C GLY A 101 10.94 -11.72 0.87
N LEU A 102 11.92 -12.57 0.56
CA LEU A 102 11.86 -14.02 0.74
C LEU A 102 12.39 -14.45 2.13
N ILE A 103 13.26 -13.63 2.75
CA ILE A 103 13.82 -13.84 4.10
C ILE A 103 12.83 -13.30 5.16
#